data_AF-A0AAE5AAI0-F1
#
_entry.id   AF-A0AAE5AAI0-F1
#
_cell.length_a   1.000
_cell.length_b   1.000
_cell.length_c   1.000
_cell.angle_alpha   90.00
_cell.angle_beta   90.00
_cell.angle_gamma   90.00
#
_symmetry.space_group_name_H-M   'P 1'
#
loop_
_entity.id
_entity.type
_entity.pdbx_description
1 polymer ?
#
loop_
_entity_poly.entity_id
_entity_poly.type
_entity_poly.pdbx_seq_one_letter_code
_entity_poly.pdbx_strand_id
1 'polypeptide(L)' 'ARRVRAAKQVCRRCPVRDRCLEYALGSYERHGIWGGYTEDERKKLRRSVR' A
#
# COMPACT_ATOMS: atom_id res chain seq x y z
N ALA A 1 -10.80 7.84 8.20
CA ALA A 1 -11.06 8.17 6.77
C ALA A 1 -10.19 9.31 6.20
N ARG A 2 -10.19 10.52 6.77
CA ARG A 2 -9.43 11.68 6.23
C ARG A 2 -7.92 11.43 6.12
N ARG A 3 -7.29 10.90 7.17
CA ARG A 3 -5.84 10.56 7.18
C ARG A 3 -5.46 9.56 6.09
N VAL A 4 -6.28 8.52 5.91
CA VAL A 4 -6.09 7.51 4.86
C VAL A 4 -6.18 8.14 3.48
N ARG A 5 -7.19 8.98 3.22
CA ARG A 5 -7.32 9.68 1.93
C ARG A 5 -6.13 10.60 1.65
N ALA A 6 -5.69 11.37 2.64
CA ALA A 6 -4.53 12.25 2.51
C ALA A 6 -3.25 11.46 2.17
N ALA A 7 -2.97 10.38 2.90
CA ALA A 7 -1.82 9.53 2.60
C ALA A 7 -1.89 8.90 1.20
N LYS A 8 -3.08 8.42 0.78
CA LYS A 8 -3.26 7.91 -0.58
C LYS A 8 -3.01 8.97 -1.66
N GLN A 9 -3.35 10.24 -1.41
CA GLN A 9 -3.05 11.34 -2.34
C GLN A 9 -1.54 11.57 -2.48
N VAL A 10 -0.78 11.46 -1.39
CA VAL A 10 0.69 11.52 -1.44
C VAL A 10 1.24 10.36 -2.26
N CYS A 11 0.79 9.12 -1.98
CA CYS A 11 1.25 7.94 -2.72
C CYS A 11 0.98 8.03 -4.23
N ARG A 12 -0.12 8.66 -4.66
CA ARG A 12 -0.45 8.82 -6.10
C ARG A 12 0.58 9.62 -6.88
N ARG A 13 1.31 10.53 -6.22
CA ARG A 13 2.34 11.38 -6.84
C ARG A 13 3.76 10.85 -6.59
N CYS A 14 3.90 9.73 -5.90
CA CYS A 14 5.19 9.17 -5.52
C CYS A 14 5.81 8.41 -6.71
N PRO A 15 7.03 8.76 -7.17
CA PRO A 15 7.66 8.11 -8.32
C PRO A 15 8.06 6.65 -8.05
N VAL A 16 8.14 6.24 -6.78
CA VAL A 16 8.49 4.88 -6.36
C VAL A 16 7.28 4.10 -5.83
N ARG A 17 6.05 4.54 -6.15
CA ARG A 17 4.81 3.94 -5.64
C ARG A 17 4.77 2.42 -5.82
N ASP A 18 5.13 1.95 -7.01
CA ASP A 18 5.02 0.54 -7.36
C ASP A 18 6.11 -0.29 -6.66
N ARG A 19 7.36 0.20 -6.61
CA ARG A 19 8.43 -0.43 -5.82
C ARG A 19 8.10 -0.48 -4.31
N CYS A 20 7.48 0.59 -3.79
CA CYS A 20 7.01 0.65 -2.40
C CYS A 20 5.92 -0.39 -2.13
N LEU A 21 4.99 -0.59 -3.08
CA LEU A 21 3.96 -1.62 -2.97
C LEU A 21 4.57 -3.02 -3.02
N GLU A 22 5.46 -3.28 -3.98
CA GLU A 22 6.14 -4.55 -4.14
C GLU A 22 6.92 -4.94 -2.88
N TYR A 23 7.69 -3.98 -2.33
CA TYR A 23 8.37 -4.15 -1.05
C TYR A 23 7.37 -4.51 0.06
N ALA A 24 6.25 -3.79 0.18
CA ALA A 24 5.25 -4.06 1.22
C ALA A 24 4.47 -5.37 1.01
N LEU A 25 4.41 -5.90 -0.21
CA LEU A 25 3.81 -7.19 -0.50
C LEU A 25 4.77 -8.34 -0.16
N GLY A 26 6.07 -8.19 -0.43
CA GLY A 26 7.10 -9.18 -0.08
C GLY A 26 7.53 -9.14 1.39
N SER A 27 7.54 -7.96 2.00
CA SER A 27 7.84 -7.76 3.42
C SER A 27 6.60 -8.05 4.26
N TYR A 28 6.75 -8.63 5.45
CA TYR A 28 5.63 -8.82 6.38
C TYR A 28 5.14 -7.51 7.02
N GLU A 29 5.11 -6.40 6.27
CA GLU A 29 4.80 -5.10 6.85
C GLU A 29 3.34 -4.98 7.27
N ARG A 30 3.15 -4.99 8.59
CA ARG A 30 1.85 -5.22 9.22
C ARG A 30 0.99 -3.99 9.27
N HIS A 31 1.55 -2.78 9.20
CA HIS A 31 0.77 -1.55 9.44
C HIS A 31 1.06 -0.45 8.41
N GLY A 32 0.19 0.54 8.37
CA GLY A 32 0.36 1.75 7.55
C GLY A 32 -0.07 1.62 6.09
N ILE A 33 0.17 2.71 5.34
CA ILE A 33 -0.19 2.85 3.92
C ILE A 33 1.08 2.75 3.09
N TRP A 34 1.10 1.80 2.16
CA TRP A 34 2.24 1.49 1.30
C TRP A 34 1.78 1.45 -0.14
N GLY A 35 2.45 2.16 -1.04
CA GLY A 35 2.05 2.26 -2.45
C GLY A 35 0.62 2.78 -2.68
N GLY A 36 0.00 3.41 -1.69
CA GLY A 36 -1.41 3.85 -1.75
C GLY A 36 -2.43 2.82 -1.26
N TYR A 37 -1.99 1.72 -0.64
CA TYR A 37 -2.83 0.65 -0.13
C TYR A 37 -2.76 0.57 1.39
N THR A 38 -3.91 0.45 2.05
CA THR A 38 -3.99 0.11 3.47
C THR A 38 -3.55 -1.34 3.70
N GLU A 39 -3.35 -1.71 4.97
CA GLU A 39 -3.08 -3.09 5.37
C GLU A 39 -4.12 -4.07 4.80
N ASP A 40 -5.41 -3.79 4.99
CA ASP A 40 -6.50 -4.67 4.52
C ASP A 40 -6.56 -4.78 3.00
N GLU A 41 -6.27 -3.69 2.29
CA GLU A 41 -6.19 -3.69 0.83
C GLU A 41 -5.00 -4.53 0.35
N ARG A 42 -3.84 -4.45 1.02
CA ARG A 42 -2.69 -5.31 0.71
C ARG A 42 -2.97 -6.79 1.00
N LYS A 43 -3.68 -7.10 2.10
CA LYS A 43 -4.11 -8.49 2.40
C LYS A 43 -4.98 -9.06 1.28
N LYS A 44 -5.88 -8.25 0.70
CA LYS A 44 -6.70 -8.66 -0.45
C LYS A 44 -5.84 -8.90 -1.69
N LEU A 45 -4.89 -8.00 -2.00
CA LEU A 45 -3.97 -8.17 -3.12
C LEU A 45 -3.15 -9.47 -3.00
N ARG A 46 -2.59 -9.77 -1.83
CA ARG A 46 -1.86 -11.03 -1.59
C ARG A 46 -2.70 -12.28 -1.83
N ARG A 47 -4.01 -12.21 -1.57
CA ARG A 47 -4.95 -13.32 -1.81
C ARG A 47 -5.31 -13.48 -3.29
N SER A 48 -5.27 -12.40 -4.08
CA SER A 48 -5.57 -12.42 -5.51
C SER A 48 -4.39 -12.84 -6.38
N VAL A 49 -3.16 -12.81 -5.85
CA VAL A 49 -1.92 -13.22 -6.55
C VAL A 49 -1.59 -14.71 -6.27
N ARG A 50 -2.38 -15.39 -5.43
CA ARG A 50 -2.27 -16.83 -5.16
C ARG A 50 -3.23 -17.60 -6.06
#